data_AF-A0A2D9I0H7-F1
#
_entry.id   AF-A0A2D9I0H7-F1
#
_cell.length_a   1.000
_cell.length_b   1.000
_cell.length_c   1.000
_cell.angle_alpha   90.00
_cell.angle_beta   90.00
_cell.angle_gamma   90.00
#
_symmetry.space_group_name_H-M   'P 1'
#
loop_
_entity.id
_entity.type
_entity.pdbx_description
1 polymer ?
#
loop_
_entity_poly.entity_id
_entity_poly.type
_entity_poly.pdbx_seq_one_letter_code
_entity_poly.pdbx_strand_id
1 'polypeptide(L)'
;MPLPEDETINALVSAASLPTRLYAALPSGIWESQDAGVVWSQRSSASALAVAVHPTNADHVVAVTGNGLFESRDGGANWTALARA
;
A
#
# COMPACT_ATOMS: atom_id res chain seq x y z
N MET A 1 -12.38 4.16 6.75
CA MET A 1 -13.06 5.21 5.96
C MET A 1 -13.00 4.83 4.49
N PRO A 2 -13.88 5.30 3.58
CA PRO A 2 -13.64 5.13 2.14
C PRO A 2 -12.33 5.82 1.74
N LEU A 3 -11.77 5.46 0.58
CA LEU A 3 -10.65 6.20 0.00
C LEU A 3 -11.06 7.66 -0.31
N PRO A 4 -10.12 8.61 -0.32
CA PRO A 4 -10.38 9.98 -0.78
C PRO A 4 -11.00 10.02 -2.19
N GLU A 5 -12.06 10.82 -2.38
CA GLU A 5 -12.83 10.88 -3.63
C GLU A 5 -12.18 11.75 -4.71
N ASP A 6 -11.36 12.74 -4.32
CA ASP A 6 -10.74 13.72 -5.23
C ASP A 6 -9.29 13.36 -5.63
N GLU A 7 -8.92 12.08 -5.52
CA GLU A 7 -7.57 11.60 -5.80
C GLU A 7 -7.56 10.48 -6.82
N THR A 8 -6.53 10.50 -7.68
CA THR A 8 -6.28 9.38 -8.60
C THR A 8 -5.73 8.20 -7.82
N ILE A 9 -6.28 7.02 -8.06
CA ILE A 9 -5.70 5.76 -7.55
C ILE A 9 -4.60 5.34 -8.53
N ASN A 10 -3.34 5.50 -8.13
CA ASN A 10 -2.17 5.13 -8.95
C ASN A 10 -2.04 3.61 -9.08
N ALA A 11 -2.34 2.88 -8.00
CA ALA A 11 -2.35 1.42 -7.99
C ALA A 11 -3.34 0.88 -6.97
N LEU A 12 -3.93 -0.29 -7.26
CA LEU A 12 -4.77 -1.09 -6.37
C LEU A 12 -4.36 -2.55 -6.49
N VAL A 13 -4.02 -3.20 -5.37
CA VAL A 13 -3.51 -4.57 -5.34
C VAL A 13 -4.17 -5.37 -4.22
N SER A 14 -4.58 -6.60 -4.51
CA SER A 14 -5.03 -7.58 -3.52
C SER A 14 -3.90 -8.50 -3.07
N ALA A 15 -3.86 -8.84 -1.78
CA ALA A 15 -2.96 -9.88 -1.28
C ALA A 15 -3.47 -11.27 -1.71
N ALA A 16 -2.70 -12.02 -2.48
CA ALA A 16 -3.12 -13.34 -2.97
C ALA A 16 -3.34 -14.36 -1.83
N SER A 17 -2.55 -14.26 -0.74
CA SER A 17 -2.67 -15.12 0.45
C SER A 17 -3.85 -14.78 1.36
N LEU A 18 -4.39 -13.56 1.25
CA LEU A 18 -5.54 -13.09 2.02
C LEU A 18 -6.32 -12.05 1.19
N PRO A 19 -7.22 -12.48 0.28
CA PRO A 19 -7.83 -11.61 -0.72
C PRO A 19 -8.68 -10.45 -0.16
N THR A 20 -9.11 -10.53 1.10
CA THR A 20 -9.79 -9.41 1.78
C THR A 20 -8.84 -8.27 2.12
N ARG A 21 -7.52 -8.51 2.11
CA ARG A 21 -6.53 -7.48 2.31
C ARG A 21 -6.13 -6.84 0.99
N LEU A 22 -6.37 -5.53 0.88
CA LEU A 22 -6.07 -4.71 -0.29
C LEU A 22 -5.14 -3.56 0.10
N TYR A 23 -4.31 -3.13 -0.86
CA TYR A 23 -3.48 -1.95 -0.76
C TYR A 23 -3.75 -1.02 -1.93
N ALA A 24 -3.83 0.28 -1.67
CA ALA A 24 -4.00 1.31 -2.66
C ALA A 24 -2.90 2.38 -2.53
N ALA A 25 -2.35 2.79 -3.66
CA ALA A 25 -1.37 3.86 -3.76
C ALA A 25 -2.05 5.11 -4.33
N LEU A 26 -2.06 6.19 -3.55
CA LEU A 26 -2.67 7.48 -3.88
C LEU A 26 -1.64 8.60 -3.69
N PRO A 27 -1.87 9.80 -4.27
CA PRO A 27 -1.09 10.99 -3.98
C PRO A 27 -0.94 11.28 -2.49
N SER A 28 -1.99 11.09 -1.70
CA SER A 28 -2.01 11.27 -0.24
C SER A 28 -1.27 10.19 0.54
N GLY A 29 -0.97 9.04 -0.05
CA GLY A 29 -0.29 7.98 0.68
C GLY A 29 -0.59 6.56 0.22
N ILE A 30 -0.14 5.62 1.05
CA ILE A 30 -0.41 4.19 0.93
C ILE A 30 -1.53 3.84 1.91
N TRP A 31 -2.58 3.24 1.39
CA TRP A 31 -3.79 2.87 2.14
C TRP A 31 -3.96 1.35 2.16
N GLU A 32 -4.47 0.81 3.26
CA GLU A 32 -4.81 -0.61 3.42
C GLU A 32 -6.30 -0.76 3.74
N SER A 33 -6.94 -1.77 3.14
CA SER A 33 -8.20 -2.32 3.61
C SER A 33 -7.99 -3.77 4.03
N GLN A 34 -8.70 -4.20 5.08
CA GLN A 34 -8.71 -5.59 5.57
C GLN A 34 -10.04 -6.30 5.31
N ASP A 35 -11.01 -5.58 4.75
CA ASP A 35 -12.40 -5.99 4.56
C ASP A 35 -12.85 -5.84 3.09
N ALA A 36 -11.96 -6.17 2.17
CA ALA A 36 -12.18 -6.19 0.72
C ALA A 36 -12.61 -4.82 0.13
N GLY A 37 -12.11 -3.72 0.70
CA GLY A 37 -12.29 -2.37 0.17
C GLY A 37 -13.46 -1.59 0.77
N VAL A 38 -14.13 -2.13 1.79
CA VAL A 38 -15.24 -1.43 2.48
C VAL A 38 -14.69 -0.29 3.34
N VAL A 39 -13.65 -0.54 4.13
CA VAL A 39 -12.93 0.50 4.87
C VAL A 39 -11.43 0.45 4.62
N TRP A 40 -10.87 1.64 4.53
CA TRP A 40 -9.46 1.91 4.34
C TRP A 40 -8.87 2.65 5.53
N SER A 41 -7.59 2.38 5.80
CA SER A 41 -6.74 3.02 6.78
C SER A 41 -5.44 3.45 6.13
N GLN A 42 -5.04 4.70 6.33
CA GLN A 42 -3.76 5.20 5.80
C GLN A 42 -2.62 4.57 6.59
N ARG A 43 -1.68 3.94 5.89
CA ARG A 43 -0.49 3.29 6.45
C ARG A 43 0.77 4.13 6.32
N SER A 44 0.82 4.99 5.32
CA SER A 44 1.90 5.94 5.11
C SER A 44 1.37 7.16 4.38
N SER A 45 1.89 8.34 4.69
CA SER A 45 1.64 9.58 3.94
C SER A 45 2.58 9.75 2.74
N ALA A 46 3.48 8.79 2.50
CA ALA A 46 4.36 8.81 1.35
C ALA A 46 3.57 8.56 0.07
N SER A 47 3.58 9.54 -0.83
CA SER A 47 3.01 9.41 -2.17
C SER A 47 3.66 8.25 -2.91
N ALA A 48 2.87 7.22 -3.19
CA ALA A 48 3.32 6.02 -3.87
C ALA A 48 2.80 5.98 -5.31
N LEU A 49 3.68 5.56 -6.21
CA LEU A 49 3.38 5.39 -7.64
C LEU A 49 2.95 3.95 -7.96
N ALA A 50 3.51 2.98 -7.22
CA ALA A 50 3.19 1.57 -7.37
C ALA A 50 3.30 0.87 -6.02
N VAL A 51 2.52 -0.19 -5.84
CA VAL A 51 2.56 -1.09 -4.69
C VAL A 51 2.50 -2.54 -5.19
N ALA A 52 3.20 -3.44 -4.49
CA ALA A 52 3.14 -4.87 -4.72
C ALA A 52 3.07 -5.60 -3.38
N VAL A 53 2.36 -6.73 -3.33
CA VAL A 53 2.19 -7.54 -2.13
C VAL A 53 2.79 -8.92 -2.37
N HIS A 54 3.52 -9.44 -1.39
CA HIS A 54 4.10 -10.77 -1.48
C HIS A 54 3.01 -11.84 -1.61
N PRO A 55 3.12 -12.79 -2.56
CA PRO A 55 2.03 -13.70 -2.89
C PRO A 55 1.62 -14.61 -1.73
N THR A 56 2.57 -15.01 -0.89
CA THR A 56 2.30 -15.91 0.26
C THR A 56 2.31 -15.22 1.62
N ASN A 57 2.54 -13.89 1.67
CA ASN A 57 2.57 -13.15 2.93
C ASN A 57 1.94 -11.75 2.74
N ALA A 58 0.71 -11.59 3.20
CA ALA A 58 -0.05 -10.36 3.05
C ALA A 58 0.52 -9.15 3.83
N ASP A 59 1.40 -9.38 4.82
CA ASP A 59 2.07 -8.31 5.56
C ASP A 59 3.34 -7.80 4.87
N HIS A 60 3.88 -8.54 3.90
CA HIS A 60 5.05 -8.12 3.14
C HIS A 60 4.63 -7.34 1.90
N VAL A 61 4.91 -6.03 1.92
CA VAL A 61 4.49 -5.07 0.90
C VAL A 61 5.70 -4.27 0.45
N VAL A 62 5.80 -4.00 -0.84
CA VAL A 62 6.82 -3.12 -1.42
C VAL A 62 6.14 -1.99 -2.16
N ALA A 63 6.65 -0.78 -2.00
CA ALA A 63 6.13 0.41 -2.67
C ALA A 63 7.25 1.21 -3.32
N VAL A 64 6.95 1.74 -4.50
CA VAL A 64 7.80 2.72 -5.20
C VAL A 64 7.21 4.09 -4.95
N THR A 65 8.04 5.00 -4.45
CA THR A 65 7.69 6.40 -4.20
C THR A 65 8.61 7.31 -5.03
N GLY A 66 8.34 8.62 -5.02
CA GLY A 66 9.27 9.60 -5.60
C GLY A 66 10.66 9.62 -4.95
N ASN A 67 10.80 9.07 -3.74
CA ASN A 67 12.06 9.05 -2.98
C ASN A 67 12.83 7.72 -3.09
N GLY A 68 12.29 6.73 -3.81
CA GLY A 68 12.90 5.40 -3.97
C GLY A 68 11.98 4.23 -3.66
N LEU A 69 12.59 3.08 -3.40
CA LEU A 69 11.95 1.79 -3.16
C LEU A 69 11.93 1.47 -1.66
N PHE A 70 10.76 1.14 -1.13
CA PHE A 70 10.56 0.85 0.29
C PHE A 70 9.84 -0.49 0.49
N GLU A 71 10.23 -1.23 1.53
CA GLU A 71 9.63 -2.49 1.96
C GLU A 71 8.99 -2.31 3.34
N SER A 72 7.85 -2.95 3.54
CA SER A 72 7.24 -3.19 4.84
C SER A 72 7.04 -4.69 5.04
N ARG A 73 7.22 -5.17 6.26
CA ARG A 73 6.99 -6.56 6.68
C ARG A 73 5.88 -6.71 7.71
N ASP A 74 5.17 -5.63 7.99
CA ASP A 74 4.13 -5.51 9.00
C ASP A 74 2.88 -4.82 8.45
N GLY A 75 2.58 -5.07 7.18
CA GLY A 75 1.38 -4.61 6.51
C GLY A 75 1.34 -3.10 6.24
N GLY A 76 2.50 -2.45 6.18
CA GLY A 76 2.65 -1.02 5.94
C GLY A 76 2.76 -0.17 7.20
N ALA A 77 2.82 -0.76 8.39
CA ALA A 77 2.96 0.00 9.64
C ALA A 77 4.35 0.63 9.76
N ASN A 78 5.39 -0.07 9.33
CA ASN A 78 6.76 0.43 9.24
C ASN A 78 7.35 0.16 7.85
N TRP A 79 8.15 1.11 7.37
CA TRP A 79 8.79 1.04 6.05
C TRP A 79 10.31 1.18 6.18
N THR A 80 11.03 0.29 5.51
CA THR A 80 12.49 0.32 5.38
C THR A 80 12.85 0.65 3.94
N ALA A 81 13.76 1.60 3.74
CA ALA A 81 14.26 1.92 2.41
C ALA A 81 15.15 0.78 1.88
N LEU A 82 14.81 0.23 0.72
CA LEU A 82 15.64 -0.73 -0.03
C LEU A 82 16.60 -0.01 -0.99
N ALA A 83 16.14 1.08 -1.60
CA ALA A 83 16.92 1.94 -2.47
C ALA A 83 16.38 3.37 -2.40
N ARG A 84 17.28 4.36 -2.53
CA ARG A 84 16.90 5.78 -2.61
C ARG A 84 17.11 6.26 -4.04
N ALA A 85 16.22 7.15 -4.49
CA ALA A 85 16.33 7.82 -5.79
C ALA A 85 17.33 8.99 -5.74
#